data_AF-A0A444JZ30-F1
#
_entry.id   AF-A0A444JZ30-F1
#
_cell.length_a   1.000
_cell.length_b   1.000
_cell.length_c   1.000
_cell.angle_alpha   90.00
_cell.angle_beta   90.00
_cell.angle_gamma   90.00
#
_symmetry.space_group_name_H-M   'P 1'
#
loop_
_entity.id
_entity.type
_entity.pdbx_description
1 polymer ?
#
loop_
_entity_poly.entity_id
_entity_poly.type
_entity_poly.pdbx_seq_one_letter_code
_entity_poly.pdbx_strand_id
1 'polypeptide(L)'
;AGVARSSTVHAELFRLKNGRAQWDRRTLVVVDEAAMMDAKVTGEVLREARLSGAKVVLAGDDRQLGSIERGGLFTELKKEHGSVEIRQVTRQKVDWQREAAHDLSDGRFEEALRAFARNKSVVWTSKQDELRGKLVERWAQDSSVDPSSSRFVFAYTNKDVDALNKDLRAVRRARGELGEDFVFTTKH
;
A
#
# COMPACT_ATOMS: atom_id res chain seq x y z
N ALA A 1 21.11 -12.33 7.80
CA ALA A 1 19.98 -13.21 8.16
C ALA A 1 18.73 -12.65 7.47
N GLY A 2 18.10 -13.43 6.61
CA GLY A 2 16.94 -13.00 5.80
C GLY A 2 15.63 -13.53 6.34
N VAL A 3 14.53 -13.00 5.83
CA VAL A 3 13.18 -13.54 6.05
C VAL A 3 13.11 -14.93 5.43
N ALA A 4 12.93 -15.97 6.25
CA ALA A 4 12.89 -17.36 5.77
C ALA A 4 11.64 -17.65 4.92
N ARG A 5 10.53 -16.96 5.19
CA ARG A 5 9.24 -17.12 4.50
C ARG A 5 8.41 -15.85 4.63
N SER A 6 7.68 -15.48 3.58
CA SER A 6 6.63 -14.46 3.62
C SER A 6 5.31 -14.99 3.05
N SER A 7 4.19 -14.50 3.57
CA SER A 7 2.84 -14.77 3.06
C SER A 7 1.84 -13.81 3.67
N THR A 8 0.60 -13.82 3.18
CA THR A 8 -0.50 -13.17 3.90
C THR A 8 -0.73 -13.83 5.26
N VAL A 9 -1.19 -13.04 6.23
CA VAL A 9 -1.45 -13.50 7.61
C VAL A 9 -2.48 -14.64 7.61
N HIS A 10 -3.56 -14.50 6.84
CA HIS A 10 -4.59 -15.52 6.68
C HIS A 10 -4.02 -16.86 6.16
N ALA A 11 -3.14 -16.82 5.16
CA ALA A 11 -2.55 -18.04 4.62
C ALA A 11 -1.62 -18.73 5.62
N GLU A 12 -0.85 -17.97 6.40
CA GLU A 12 0.01 -18.56 7.43
C GLU A 12 -0.81 -19.16 8.58
N LEU A 13 -1.81 -18.44 9.10
CA LEU A 13 -2.73 -18.96 10.11
C LEU A 13 -3.45 -20.22 9.62
N PHE A 14 -3.89 -20.25 8.36
CA PHE A 14 -4.47 -21.44 7.75
C PHE A 14 -3.49 -22.62 7.74
N ARG A 15 -2.21 -22.38 7.40
CA ARG A 15 -1.19 -23.44 7.42
C ARG A 15 -0.91 -23.95 8.82
N LEU A 16 -0.82 -23.07 9.83
CA LEU A 16 -0.65 -23.47 11.23
C LEU A 16 -1.79 -24.39 11.68
N LYS A 17 -3.04 -23.97 11.45
CA LYS A 17 -4.24 -24.73 11.81
C LYS A 17 -4.30 -26.11 11.15
N ASN A 18 -3.68 -26.26 9.98
CA ASN A 18 -3.64 -27.52 9.23
C ASN A 18 -2.31 -28.27 9.37
N GLY A 19 -1.42 -27.89 10.30
CA GLY A 19 -0.13 -28.55 10.52
C GLY A 19 0.86 -28.44 9.36
N ARG A 20 0.65 -27.48 8.44
CA ARG A 20 1.51 -27.19 7.27
C ARG A 20 2.52 -26.06 7.52
N ALA A 21 2.48 -25.51 8.72
CA ALA A 21 3.47 -24.57 9.26
C ALA A 21 3.59 -24.88 10.75
N GLN A 22 4.74 -24.56 11.33
CA GLN A 22 4.97 -24.69 12.76
C GLN A 22 5.77 -23.49 13.23
N TRP A 23 5.30 -22.88 14.32
CA TRP A 23 6.06 -21.89 15.06
C TRP A 23 6.64 -22.54 16.31
N ASP A 24 7.78 -22.02 16.75
CA ASP A 24 8.47 -22.46 17.97
C ASP A 24 9.15 -21.26 18.66
N ARG A 25 9.86 -21.52 19.76
CA ARG A 25 10.61 -20.51 20.51
C ARG A 25 11.73 -19.81 19.74
N ARG A 26 12.12 -20.35 18.58
CA ARG A 26 13.15 -19.78 17.70
C ARG A 26 12.54 -18.98 16.56
N THR A 27 11.22 -18.91 16.49
CA THR A 27 10.47 -18.20 15.46
C THR A 27 10.25 -16.74 15.85
N LEU A 28 10.59 -15.83 14.93
CA LEU A 28 10.21 -14.43 14.97
C LEU A 28 9.18 -14.17 13.86
N VAL A 29 7.97 -13.79 14.24
CA VAL A 29 6.90 -13.39 13.33
C VAL A 29 6.91 -11.88 13.21
N VAL A 30 7.24 -11.37 12.03
CA VAL A 30 7.11 -9.95 11.71
C VAL A 30 5.86 -9.77 10.87
N VAL A 31 4.91 -8.98 11.38
CA VAL A 31 3.69 -8.63 10.68
C VAL A 31 3.85 -7.21 10.16
N ASP A 32 3.97 -7.07 8.85
CA ASP A 32 3.97 -5.77 8.17
C ASP A 32 2.54 -5.31 7.87
N GLU A 33 2.32 -4.00 7.81
CA GLU A 33 1.00 -3.36 7.70
C GLU A 33 -0.03 -3.87 8.73
N ALA A 34 0.44 -4.09 9.97
CA ALA A 34 -0.39 -4.59 11.07
C ALA A 34 -1.58 -3.67 11.42
N ALA A 35 -1.51 -2.38 11.05
CA ALA A 35 -2.63 -1.43 11.18
C ALA A 35 -3.85 -1.82 10.33
N MET A 36 -3.66 -2.63 9.28
CA MET A 36 -4.74 -3.15 8.44
C MET A 36 -5.39 -4.41 9.01
N MET A 37 -4.81 -5.04 10.03
CA MET A 37 -5.39 -6.24 10.63
C MET A 37 -6.55 -5.90 11.56
N ASP A 38 -7.65 -6.63 11.41
CA ASP A 38 -8.75 -6.58 12.36
C ASP A 38 -8.34 -7.18 13.73
N ALA A 39 -9.17 -6.93 14.74
CA ALA A 39 -8.92 -7.40 16.11
C ALA A 39 -8.90 -8.94 16.22
N LYS A 40 -9.72 -9.63 15.42
CA LYS A 40 -9.85 -11.10 15.46
C LYS A 40 -8.57 -11.77 14.95
N VAL A 41 -8.10 -11.36 13.77
CA VAL A 41 -6.87 -11.89 13.16
C VAL A 41 -5.67 -11.55 14.03
N THR A 42 -5.62 -10.34 14.60
CA THR A 42 -4.57 -9.96 15.56
C THR A 42 -4.57 -10.88 16.78
N GLY A 43 -5.74 -11.13 17.37
CA GLY A 43 -5.87 -12.06 18.49
C GLY A 43 -5.44 -13.49 18.16
N GLU A 44 -5.77 -13.99 16.96
CA GLU A 44 -5.32 -15.31 16.50
C GLU A 44 -3.80 -15.40 16.38
N VAL A 45 -3.14 -14.41 15.78
CA VAL A 45 -1.67 -14.36 15.67
C VAL A 45 -1.02 -14.37 17.05
N LEU A 46 -1.48 -13.51 17.96
CA LEU A 46 -0.91 -13.43 19.32
C LEU A 46 -1.14 -14.72 20.12
N ARG A 47 -2.30 -15.38 19.95
CA ARG A 47 -2.58 -16.68 20.57
C ARG A 47 -1.62 -17.76 20.08
N GLU A 48 -1.44 -17.90 18.78
CA GLU A 48 -0.54 -18.91 18.20
C GLU A 48 0.93 -18.66 18.60
N ALA A 49 1.34 -17.40 18.65
CA ALA A 49 2.67 -17.04 19.15
C ALA A 49 2.86 -17.42 20.63
N ARG A 50 1.86 -17.15 21.47
CA ARG A 50 1.88 -17.53 22.89
C ARG A 50 1.97 -19.05 23.08
N LEU A 51 1.23 -19.83 22.30
CA LEU A 51 1.23 -21.31 22.39
C LEU A 51 2.58 -21.91 21.95
N SER A 52 3.17 -21.37 20.89
CA SER A 52 4.46 -21.82 20.36
C SER A 52 5.68 -21.28 21.12
N GLY A 53 5.50 -20.18 21.86
CA GLY A 53 6.58 -19.40 22.45
C GLY A 53 7.33 -18.53 21.44
N ALA A 54 6.77 -18.31 20.25
CA ALA A 54 7.34 -17.43 19.23
C ALA A 54 7.24 -15.95 19.65
N LYS A 55 8.17 -15.14 19.15
CA LYS A 55 8.13 -13.68 19.32
C LYS A 55 7.38 -13.04 18.16
N VAL A 56 6.53 -12.07 18.45
CA VAL A 56 5.82 -11.26 17.43
C VAL A 56 6.35 -9.83 17.44
N VAL A 57 6.56 -9.27 16.26
CA VAL A 57 6.80 -7.84 16.03
C VAL A 57 5.72 -7.36 15.07
N LEU A 58 4.91 -6.40 15.52
CA LEU A 58 3.93 -5.73 14.68
C LEU A 58 4.57 -4.44 14.14
N ALA A 59 4.57 -4.29 12.82
CA ALA A 59 5.01 -3.11 12.12
C ALA A 59 3.86 -2.58 11.26
N GLY A 60 3.69 -1.26 11.21
CA GLY A 60 2.62 -0.62 10.47
C GLY A 60 2.52 0.87 10.81
N ASP A 61 1.68 1.57 10.07
CA ASP A 61 1.42 2.99 10.25
C ASP A 61 0.00 3.20 10.79
N ASP A 62 -0.12 3.70 12.02
CA ASP A 62 -1.40 4.00 12.67
C ASP A 62 -2.10 5.26 12.13
N ARG A 63 -1.44 6.02 11.25
CA ARG A 63 -2.00 7.21 10.57
C ARG A 63 -2.49 6.90 9.16
N GLN A 64 -2.12 5.76 8.57
CA GLN A 64 -2.73 5.30 7.32
C GLN A 64 -4.18 4.87 7.58
N LEU A 65 -5.03 4.92 6.54
CA LEU A 65 -6.44 4.54 6.60
C LEU A 65 -6.56 3.19 7.32
N GLY A 66 -6.97 3.24 8.59
CA GLY A 66 -7.09 2.04 9.42
C GLY A 66 -8.06 1.05 8.79
N SER A 67 -7.99 -0.22 9.23
CA SER A 67 -8.92 -1.24 8.75
C SER A 67 -10.37 -0.70 8.72
N ILE A 68 -11.04 -0.90 7.59
CA ILE A 68 -12.45 -0.54 7.37
C ILE A 68 -13.33 -1.15 8.47
N GLU A 69 -12.90 -2.28 9.04
CA GLU A 69 -13.49 -2.88 10.23
C GLU A 69 -12.93 -2.25 11.51
N ARG A 70 -13.66 -1.26 12.02
CA ARG A 70 -13.76 -0.84 13.43
C ARG A 70 -12.55 -1.20 14.33
N GLY A 71 -11.62 -0.27 14.49
CA GLY A 71 -10.72 -0.22 15.66
C GLY A 71 -9.75 -1.40 15.77
N GLY A 72 -8.77 -1.46 14.86
CA GLY A 72 -7.70 -2.45 14.93
C GLY A 72 -6.93 -2.39 16.26
N LEU A 73 -6.57 -3.57 16.80
CA LEU A 73 -5.81 -3.70 18.04
C LEU A 73 -4.41 -3.09 17.96
N PHE A 74 -3.88 -2.86 16.75
CA PHE A 74 -2.55 -2.28 16.55
C PHE A 74 -2.37 -0.93 17.24
N THR A 75 -3.32 0.00 17.05
CA THR A 75 -3.26 1.33 17.69
C THR A 75 -3.36 1.24 19.21
N GLU A 76 -4.16 0.31 19.73
CA GLU A 76 -4.32 0.12 21.17
C GLU A 76 -3.07 -0.51 21.80
N LEU A 77 -2.52 -1.56 21.18
CA LEU A 77 -1.27 -2.19 21.60
C LEU A 77 -0.10 -1.19 21.59
N LYS A 78 -0.04 -0.31 20.59
CA LYS A 78 0.93 0.80 20.53
C LYS A 78 0.77 1.74 21.73
N LYS A 79 -0.46 2.11 22.10
CA LYS A 79 -0.74 2.99 23.25
C LYS A 79 -0.39 2.32 24.59
N GLU A 80 -0.74 1.05 24.75
CA GLU A 80 -0.58 0.33 26.01
C GLU A 80 0.88 -0.10 26.26
N HIS A 81 1.58 -0.57 25.23
CA HIS A 81 2.93 -1.14 25.38
C HIS A 81 4.05 -0.25 24.81
N GLY A 82 3.69 0.88 24.22
CA GLY A 82 4.62 1.75 23.50
C GLY A 82 5.04 1.19 22.14
N SER A 83 5.82 1.98 21.41
CA SER A 83 6.37 1.60 20.11
C SER A 83 7.69 2.29 19.82
N VAL A 84 8.46 1.74 18.90
CA VAL A 84 9.59 2.44 18.27
C VAL A 84 9.11 3.05 16.96
N GLU A 85 9.33 4.35 16.79
CA GLU A 85 8.98 5.07 15.56
C GLU A 85 10.19 5.21 14.64
N ILE A 86 10.04 4.84 13.37
CA ILE A 86 11.03 5.13 12.33
C ILE A 86 10.66 6.48 11.71
N ARG A 87 11.46 7.51 11.98
CA ARG A 87 11.23 8.87 11.45
C ARG A 87 12.02 9.18 10.19
N GLN A 88 13.05 8.39 9.88
CA GLN A 88 13.90 8.66 8.73
C GLN A 88 13.19 8.30 7.42
N VAL A 89 12.98 9.28 6.55
CA VAL A 89 12.48 9.07 5.19
C VAL A 89 13.58 8.44 4.32
N THR A 90 13.37 7.19 3.90
CA THR A 90 14.36 6.44 3.11
C THR A 90 13.98 6.32 1.63
N ARG A 91 12.69 6.47 1.28
CA ARG A 91 12.19 6.30 -0.09
C ARG A 91 12.51 7.52 -0.98
N GLN A 92 12.27 8.73 -0.47
CA GLN A 92 12.54 9.97 -1.20
C GLN A 92 14.04 10.27 -1.15
N LYS A 93 14.64 10.43 -2.34
CA LYS A 93 16.07 10.74 -2.49
C LYS A 93 16.35 12.24 -2.63
N VAL A 94 15.33 13.03 -2.94
CA VAL A 94 15.45 14.47 -3.16
C VAL A 94 14.97 15.21 -1.91
N ASP A 95 15.74 16.19 -1.44
CA ASP A 95 15.54 16.85 -0.14
C ASP A 95 14.14 17.44 0.02
N TRP A 96 13.65 18.20 -0.97
CA TRP A 96 12.32 18.80 -0.92
C TRP A 96 11.19 17.76 -0.83
N GLN A 97 11.40 16.56 -1.41
CA GLN A 97 10.41 15.49 -1.34
C GLN A 97 10.38 14.84 0.06
N ARG A 98 11.53 14.78 0.75
CA ARG A 98 11.58 14.33 2.15
C ARG A 98 10.86 15.32 3.06
N GLU A 99 11.12 16.61 2.88
CA GLU A 99 10.45 17.68 3.63
C GLU A 99 8.93 17.64 3.40
N ALA A 100 8.48 17.58 2.15
CA ALA A 100 7.07 17.45 1.83
C ALA A 100 6.43 16.18 2.42
N ALA A 101 7.15 15.06 2.48
CA ALA A 101 6.67 13.84 3.12
C ALA A 101 6.56 13.99 4.64
N HIS A 102 7.49 14.69 5.28
CA HIS A 102 7.40 15.04 6.70
C HIS A 102 6.20 15.94 6.99
N ASP A 103 5.99 16.98 6.18
CA ASP A 103 4.84 17.87 6.29
C ASP A 103 3.52 17.11 6.20
N LEU A 104 3.39 16.17 5.26
CA LEU A 104 2.22 15.29 5.18
C LEU A 104 2.04 14.42 6.43
N SER A 105 3.12 13.85 6.98
CA SER A 105 3.06 13.00 8.17
C SER A 105 2.65 13.76 9.44
N ASP A 106 2.98 15.06 9.49
CA ASP A 106 2.65 15.96 10.59
C ASP A 106 1.29 16.68 10.39
N GLY A 107 0.60 16.44 9.27
CA GLY A 107 -0.68 17.08 8.95
C GLY A 107 -0.57 18.50 8.38
N ARG A 108 0.63 18.96 8.04
CA ARG A 108 0.91 20.24 7.35
C ARG A 108 0.65 20.12 5.84
N PHE A 109 -0.61 19.85 5.48
CA PHE A 109 -1.00 19.55 4.10
C PHE A 109 -0.79 20.72 3.14
N GLU A 110 -0.97 21.96 3.61
CA GLU A 110 -0.81 23.15 2.78
C GLU A 110 0.65 23.35 2.37
N GLU A 111 1.58 23.21 3.32
CA GLU A 111 3.02 23.32 3.11
C GLU A 111 3.51 22.26 2.11
N ALA A 112 3.08 21.01 2.32
CA ALA A 112 3.38 19.91 1.41
C ALA A 112 2.86 20.19 -0.01
N LEU A 113 1.59 20.61 -0.14
CA LEU A 113 0.98 20.91 -1.45
C LEU A 113 1.70 22.06 -2.16
N ARG A 114 2.07 23.11 -1.43
CA ARG A 114 2.87 24.22 -1.95
C ARG A 114 4.25 23.73 -2.43
N ALA A 115 4.88 22.81 -1.71
CA ALA A 115 6.16 22.23 -2.13
C ALA A 115 6.03 21.44 -3.46
N PHE A 116 5.01 20.58 -3.59
CA PHE A 116 4.74 19.88 -4.86
C PHE A 116 4.43 20.85 -6.00
N ALA A 117 3.64 21.89 -5.75
CA ALA A 117 3.30 22.90 -6.75
C ALA A 117 4.54 23.69 -7.22
N ARG A 118 5.40 24.15 -6.30
CA ARG A 118 6.66 24.84 -6.63
C ARG A 118 7.58 23.97 -7.49
N ASN A 119 7.57 22.66 -7.27
CA ASN A 119 8.34 21.68 -8.02
C ASN A 119 7.61 21.13 -9.25
N LYS A 120 6.56 21.82 -9.74
CA LYS A 120 5.79 21.44 -10.95
C LYS A 120 5.24 20.00 -10.92
N SER A 121 5.03 19.46 -9.71
CA SER A 121 4.50 18.12 -9.47
C SER A 121 2.98 18.12 -9.24
N VAL A 122 2.32 19.28 -9.40
CA VAL A 122 0.86 19.42 -9.37
C VAL A 122 0.40 20.06 -10.66
N VAL A 123 -0.58 19.45 -11.31
CA VAL A 123 -1.24 19.98 -12.50
C VAL A 123 -2.69 20.30 -12.13
N TRP A 124 -3.06 21.56 -12.33
CA TRP A 124 -4.42 22.04 -12.09
C TRP A 124 -5.18 22.12 -13.41
N THR A 125 -6.44 21.68 -13.39
CA THR A 125 -7.41 21.91 -14.48
C THR A 125 -8.73 22.36 -13.87
N SER A 126 -9.55 23.01 -14.69
CA SER A 126 -10.90 23.44 -14.29
C SER A 126 -11.94 22.31 -14.37
N LYS A 127 -11.64 21.25 -15.12
CA LYS A 127 -12.55 20.13 -15.40
C LYS A 127 -11.84 18.80 -15.23
N GLN A 128 -12.56 17.83 -14.65
CA GLN A 128 -12.03 16.49 -14.40
C GLN A 128 -11.72 15.72 -15.69
N ASP A 129 -12.54 15.83 -16.73
CA ASP A 129 -12.27 15.18 -18.02
C ASP A 129 -10.99 15.72 -18.69
N GLU A 130 -10.72 17.02 -18.56
CA GLU A 130 -9.48 17.63 -19.03
C GLU A 130 -8.27 17.07 -18.26
N LEU A 131 -8.39 16.91 -16.93
CA LEU A 131 -7.34 16.31 -16.10
C LEU A 131 -7.07 14.87 -16.51
N ARG A 132 -8.13 14.08 -16.73
CA ARG A 132 -8.02 12.68 -17.17
C ARG A 132 -7.25 12.58 -18.49
N GLY A 133 -7.61 13.40 -19.47
CA GLY A 133 -6.90 13.46 -20.76
C GLY A 133 -5.41 13.77 -20.61
N LYS A 134 -5.07 14.82 -19.84
CA LYS A 134 -3.67 15.20 -19.57
C LYS A 134 -2.90 14.10 -18.82
N LEU A 135 -3.54 13.42 -17.87
CA LEU A 135 -2.93 12.31 -17.14
C LEU A 135 -2.61 11.15 -18.08
N VAL A 136 -3.56 10.75 -18.93
CA VAL A 136 -3.37 9.67 -19.91
C VAL A 136 -2.26 10.01 -20.89
N GLU A 137 -2.23 11.24 -21.41
CA GLU A 137 -1.16 11.72 -22.28
C GLU A 137 0.21 11.66 -21.59
N ARG A 138 0.31 12.19 -20.37
CA ARG A 138 1.55 12.19 -19.60
C ARG A 138 2.02 10.77 -19.30
N TRP A 139 1.12 9.90 -18.87
CA TRP A 139 1.41 8.48 -18.63
C TRP A 139 1.89 7.79 -19.91
N ALA A 140 1.28 8.08 -21.05
CA ALA A 140 1.67 7.53 -22.34
C ALA A 140 3.10 7.97 -22.69
N GLN A 141 3.41 9.27 -22.59
CA GLN A 141 4.75 9.79 -22.83
C GLN A 141 5.77 9.14 -21.89
N ASP A 142 5.53 9.19 -20.58
CA ASP A 142 6.45 8.66 -19.59
C ASP A 142 6.69 7.16 -19.81
N SER A 143 5.64 6.37 -20.07
CA SER A 143 5.74 4.93 -20.32
C SER A 143 6.48 4.56 -21.61
N SER A 144 6.45 5.43 -22.62
CA SER A 144 7.26 5.22 -23.84
C SER A 144 8.74 5.53 -23.63
N VAL A 145 9.06 6.53 -22.79
CA VAL A 145 10.44 6.95 -22.51
C VAL A 145 11.17 5.90 -21.66
N ASP A 146 10.47 5.31 -20.68
CA ASP A 146 11.03 4.22 -19.87
C ASP A 146 9.99 3.12 -19.65
N PRO A 147 9.89 2.15 -20.58
CA PRO A 147 8.92 1.06 -20.49
C PRO A 147 9.12 0.15 -19.28
N SER A 148 10.34 0.10 -18.73
CA SER A 148 10.69 -0.79 -17.61
C SER A 148 10.27 -0.24 -16.25
N SER A 149 10.13 1.08 -16.13
CA SER A 149 9.71 1.73 -14.87
C SER A 149 8.26 1.44 -14.53
N SER A 150 8.00 1.18 -13.24
CA SER A 150 6.64 1.07 -12.71
C SER A 150 5.97 2.44 -12.63
N ARG A 151 4.70 2.52 -13.02
CA ARG A 151 3.85 3.71 -12.87
C ARG A 151 2.57 3.32 -12.18
N PHE A 152 2.14 4.12 -11.22
CA PHE A 152 0.93 3.89 -10.47
C PHE A 152 0.01 5.11 -10.60
N VAL A 153 -1.28 4.86 -10.87
CA VAL A 153 -2.32 5.88 -10.99
C VAL A 153 -3.38 5.60 -9.93
N PHE A 154 -3.68 6.60 -9.09
CA PHE A 154 -4.75 6.54 -8.10
C PHE A 154 -5.93 7.39 -8.54
N ALA A 155 -7.14 6.93 -8.24
CA ALA A 155 -8.38 7.70 -8.33
C ALA A 155 -9.30 7.36 -7.16
N TYR A 156 -10.23 8.27 -6.84
CA TYR A 156 -11.05 8.15 -5.65
C TYR A 156 -12.16 7.10 -5.79
N THR A 157 -12.84 7.04 -6.94
CA THR A 157 -13.98 6.13 -7.16
C THR A 157 -13.64 5.00 -8.13
N ASN A 158 -14.29 3.84 -7.96
CA ASN A 158 -14.18 2.74 -8.93
C ASN A 158 -14.59 3.17 -10.34
N LYS A 159 -15.59 4.05 -10.46
CA LYS A 159 -16.00 4.63 -11.76
C LYS A 159 -14.85 5.37 -12.44
N ASP A 160 -14.10 6.18 -11.69
CA ASP A 160 -12.94 6.90 -12.22
C ASP A 160 -11.78 5.96 -12.55
N VAL A 161 -11.55 4.95 -11.70
CA VAL A 161 -10.57 3.88 -11.95
C VAL A 161 -10.89 3.12 -13.24
N ASP A 162 -12.15 2.75 -13.46
CA ASP A 162 -12.60 2.04 -14.66
C ASP A 162 -12.41 2.89 -15.92
N ALA A 163 -12.76 4.18 -15.85
CA ALA A 163 -12.55 5.12 -16.94
C ALA A 163 -11.06 5.27 -17.29
N LEU A 164 -10.21 5.46 -16.27
CA LEU A 164 -8.75 5.54 -16.45
C LEU A 164 -8.18 4.23 -17.02
N ASN A 165 -8.57 3.08 -16.48
CA ASN A 165 -8.11 1.78 -16.97
C ASN A 165 -8.47 1.56 -18.43
N LYS A 166 -9.68 1.97 -18.84
CA LYS A 166 -10.13 1.91 -20.23
C LYS A 166 -9.24 2.78 -21.14
N ASP A 167 -8.99 4.03 -20.75
CA ASP A 167 -8.19 4.98 -21.53
C ASP A 167 -6.72 4.51 -21.64
N LEU A 168 -6.13 4.03 -20.54
CA LEU A 168 -4.76 3.51 -20.51
C LEU A 168 -4.63 2.20 -21.31
N ARG A 169 -5.62 1.29 -21.25
CA ARG A 169 -5.64 0.09 -22.12
C ARG A 169 -5.75 0.45 -23.58
N ALA A 170 -6.50 1.49 -23.95
CA ALA A 170 -6.59 1.93 -25.34
C ALA A 170 -5.21 2.37 -25.88
N VAL A 171 -4.43 3.10 -25.07
CA VAL A 171 -3.04 3.46 -25.41
C VAL A 171 -2.18 2.22 -25.63
N ARG A 172 -2.20 1.26 -24.69
CA ARG A 172 -1.41 0.01 -24.82
C ARG A 172 -1.83 -0.82 -26.03
N ARG A 173 -3.13 -0.88 -26.33
CA ARG A 173 -3.66 -1.57 -27.52
C ARG A 173 -3.16 -0.93 -28.81
N ALA A 174 -3.21 0.40 -28.90
CA ALA A 174 -2.70 1.13 -30.06
C ALA A 174 -1.19 0.92 -30.29
N ARG A 175 -0.44 0.61 -29.22
CA ARG A 175 0.99 0.24 -29.27
C ARG A 175 1.25 -1.24 -29.55
N GLY A 176 0.22 -2.08 -29.64
CA GLY A 176 0.37 -3.53 -29.82
C GLY A 176 0.92 -4.27 -28.59
N GLU A 177 0.83 -3.67 -27.40
CA GLU A 177 1.34 -4.26 -26.15
C GLU A 177 0.36 -5.26 -25.51
N LEU A 178 -0.87 -5.34 -26.02
CA LEU A 178 -1.92 -6.21 -25.47
C LEU A 178 -2.16 -7.39 -26.40
N GLY A 179 -2.30 -8.58 -25.80
CA GLY A 179 -2.81 -9.77 -26.49
C GLY A 179 -4.32 -9.75 -26.66
N GLU A 180 -4.89 -10.88 -27.04
CA GLU A 180 -6.34 -11.05 -27.19
C GLU A 180 -7.09 -10.84 -25.87
N ASP A 181 -8.33 -10.34 -25.97
CA ASP A 181 -9.19 -10.16 -24.82
C ASP A 181 -9.82 -11.51 -24.44
N PHE A 182 -9.70 -11.88 -23.17
CA PHE A 182 -10.34 -13.08 -22.61
C PHE A 182 -11.44 -12.67 -21.64
N VAL A 183 -12.62 -13.29 -21.79
CA VAL A 183 -13.75 -13.09 -20.87
C VAL A 183 -13.86 -14.32 -19.97
N PHE A 184 -13.81 -14.10 -18.67
CA PHE A 184 -14.05 -15.14 -17.66
C PHE A 184 -15.39 -14.86 -16.98
N THR A 185 -16.29 -15.82 -17.03
CA THR A 185 -17.54 -15.75 -16.26
C THR A 185 -17.24 -16.19 -14.83
N THR A 186 -17.23 -15.24 -13.89
CA THR A 186 -17.14 -15.56 -12.47
C THR A 186 -18.52 -15.92 -11.94
N LYS A 187 -18.63 -17.03 -11.18
CA LYS A 187 -19.85 -17.33 -10.42
C LYS A 187 -19.99 -16.25 -9.35
N HIS A 188 -21.04 -15.45 -9.46
CA HIS A 188 -21.57 -14.70 -8.31
C HIS A 188 -22.34 -15.66 -7.41
#